data_AF-A0A1F9BPY0-F1
#
_entry.id   AF-A0A1F9BPY0-F1
#
_cell.length_a   1.000
_cell.length_b   1.000
_cell.length_c   1.000
_cell.angle_alpha   90.00
_cell.angle_beta   90.00
_cell.angle_gamma   90.00
#
_symmetry.space_group_name_H-M   'P 1'
#
loop_
_entity.id
_entity.type
_entity.pdbx_description
1 polymer ?
#
loop_
_entity_poly.entity_id
_entity_poly.type
_entity_poly.pdbx_seq_one_letter_code
_entity_poly.pdbx_strand_id
1 'polypeptide(L)'
;MTEFINLSYTVMKKMVTELKATHAKPDREKMKSLTFGMVSDISRVLAEKGFGERPIDIVEALVFAMFVIADTYSLAKPEKEKAIEVIHGFYDDIEDHLINKIIIQDHNLTDAAEIQAVAAKFHDLSRGRFNEYGAKFKEDISDPLVMSCPNTVSYLLDNLFIQTISKEEKLQLLGAVSDKVLYFWSGCVQAFKEDMRTCP
;
A
#
# COMPACT_ATOMS: atom_id res chain seq x y z
N MET A 1 -5.44 -17.72 -13.32
CA MET A 1 -5.36 -16.24 -13.19
C MET A 1 -6.53 -15.60 -12.44
N THR A 2 -7.78 -16.11 -12.53
CA THR A 2 -8.98 -15.44 -11.99
C THR A 2 -9.30 -15.72 -10.51
N GLU A 3 -8.76 -16.80 -9.92
CA GLU A 3 -9.06 -17.16 -8.52
C GLU A 3 -8.21 -16.36 -7.51
N PHE A 4 -6.98 -16.00 -7.87
CA PHE A 4 -6.03 -15.36 -6.95
C PHE A 4 -6.40 -13.90 -6.62
N ILE A 5 -7.01 -13.18 -7.56
CA ILE A 5 -7.28 -11.73 -7.41
C ILE A 5 -8.50 -11.48 -6.48
N ASN A 6 -9.27 -12.51 -6.11
CA ASN A 6 -10.41 -12.38 -5.20
C ASN A 6 -9.99 -12.44 -3.72
N LEU A 7 -9.18 -11.49 -3.28
CA LEU A 7 -8.81 -11.32 -1.88
C LEU A 7 -9.79 -10.34 -1.21
N SER A 8 -10.77 -10.91 -0.49
CA SER A 8 -11.78 -10.13 0.24
C SER A 8 -11.19 -9.45 1.48
N TYR A 9 -11.95 -8.50 2.04
CA TYR A 9 -11.67 -7.82 3.31
C TYR A 9 -11.16 -8.75 4.43
N THR A 10 -11.65 -9.99 4.47
CA THR A 10 -11.29 -10.99 5.48
C THR A 10 -9.81 -11.36 5.46
N VAL A 11 -9.18 -11.44 4.29
CA VAL A 11 -7.76 -11.81 4.20
C VAL A 11 -6.86 -10.65 4.60
N MET A 12 -7.20 -9.43 4.19
CA MET A 12 -6.47 -8.22 4.61
C MET A 12 -6.51 -8.00 6.12
N LYS A 13 -7.64 -8.32 6.76
CA LYS A 13 -7.75 -8.27 8.23
C LYS A 13 -6.86 -9.30 8.94
N LYS A 14 -6.64 -10.48 8.35
CA LYS A 14 -5.72 -11.50 8.89
C LYS A 14 -4.26 -11.05 8.77
N MET A 15 -3.87 -10.44 7.64
CA MET A 15 -2.51 -9.95 7.40
C MET A 15 -2.00 -8.98 8.49
N VAL A 16 -2.87 -8.10 9.00
CA VAL A 16 -2.52 -7.14 10.07
C VAL A 16 -2.21 -7.83 11.40
N THR A 17 -2.78 -9.01 11.66
CA THR A 17 -2.72 -9.67 12.96
C THR A 17 -1.44 -10.48 13.15
N GLU A 18 -0.74 -10.84 12.07
CA GLU A 18 0.36 -11.84 12.10
C GLU A 18 1.78 -11.27 11.93
N LEU A 19 1.97 -9.94 12.06
CA LEU A 19 3.29 -9.34 12.04
C LEU A 19 4.08 -9.62 13.31
N LYS A 20 4.67 -10.83 13.41
CA LYS A 20 5.79 -11.09 14.32
C LYS A 20 6.89 -11.92 13.65
N ALA A 21 8.08 -11.33 13.73
CA ALA A 21 9.42 -11.92 13.71
C ALA A 21 9.95 -12.43 12.36
N THR A 22 10.60 -11.52 11.64
CA THR A 22 11.72 -11.79 10.73
C THR A 22 12.91 -10.89 11.11
N HIS A 23 14.15 -11.32 10.84
CA HIS A 23 15.39 -10.58 11.14
C HIS A 23 15.61 -9.33 10.25
N ALA A 24 14.61 -8.46 10.11
CA ALA A 24 14.72 -7.22 9.33
C ALA A 24 15.12 -6.01 10.22
N LYS A 25 15.72 -4.98 9.60
CA LYS A 25 16.10 -3.73 10.29
C LYS A 25 14.84 -3.09 10.94
N PRO A 26 14.94 -2.43 12.11
CA PRO A 26 13.77 -1.84 12.79
C PRO A 26 12.93 -0.91 11.91
N ASP A 27 13.58 -0.11 11.05
CA ASP A 27 12.90 0.77 10.10
C ASP A 27 12.08 -0.03 9.06
N ARG A 28 12.61 -1.16 8.55
CA ARG A 28 11.91 -2.01 7.57
C ARG A 28 10.67 -2.68 8.14
N GLU A 29 10.76 -3.20 9.36
CA GLU A 29 9.60 -3.79 10.06
C GLU A 29 8.53 -2.73 10.35
N LYS A 30 8.93 -1.51 10.75
CA LYS A 30 8.00 -0.39 10.93
C LYS A 30 7.32 -0.02 9.61
N MET A 31 8.09 0.14 8.52
CA MET A 31 7.54 0.43 7.19
C MET A 31 6.55 -0.66 6.75
N LYS A 32 6.92 -1.93 6.91
CA LYS A 32 6.07 -3.09 6.63
C LYS A 32 4.76 -3.05 7.41
N SER A 33 4.83 -2.81 8.72
CA SER A 33 3.65 -2.68 9.57
C SER A 33 2.75 -1.52 9.14
N LEU A 34 3.31 -0.38 8.76
CA LEU A 34 2.55 0.77 8.28
C LEU A 34 1.86 0.46 6.94
N THR A 35 2.53 -0.22 6.02
CA THR A 35 1.96 -0.64 4.74
C THR A 35 0.71 -1.50 4.92
N PHE A 36 0.80 -2.56 5.74
CA PHE A 36 -0.35 -3.42 5.99
C PHE A 36 -1.46 -2.70 6.77
N GLY A 37 -1.09 -1.84 7.71
CA GLY A 37 -2.04 -0.97 8.41
C GLY A 37 -2.84 -0.09 7.44
N MET A 38 -2.17 0.52 6.47
CA MET A 38 -2.80 1.36 5.45
C MET A 38 -3.74 0.56 4.55
N VAL A 39 -3.31 -0.60 4.04
CA VAL A 39 -4.15 -1.46 3.20
C VAL A 39 -5.41 -1.90 3.94
N SER A 40 -5.28 -2.31 5.21
CA SER A 40 -6.43 -2.67 6.05
C SER A 40 -7.37 -1.49 6.30
N ASP A 41 -6.83 -0.30 6.53
CA ASP A 41 -7.63 0.89 6.77
C ASP A 41 -8.41 1.32 5.52
N ILE A 42 -7.79 1.27 4.33
CA ILE A 42 -8.48 1.49 3.05
C ILE A 42 -9.60 0.47 2.88
N SER A 43 -9.31 -0.79 3.17
CA SER A 43 -10.26 -1.89 3.03
C SER A 43 -11.46 -1.75 3.97
N ARG A 44 -11.22 -1.25 5.19
CA ARG A 44 -12.31 -0.89 6.12
C ARG A 44 -13.17 0.24 5.57
N VAL A 45 -12.57 1.30 5.03
CA VAL A 45 -13.32 2.39 4.40
C VAL A 45 -14.16 1.88 3.24
N LEU A 46 -13.61 1.01 2.38
CA LEU A 46 -14.38 0.38 1.30
C LEU A 46 -15.57 -0.41 1.84
N ALA A 47 -15.37 -1.23 2.89
CA ALA A 47 -16.43 -2.00 3.52
C ALA A 47 -17.53 -1.11 4.12
N GLU A 48 -17.16 -0.05 4.84
CA GLU A 48 -18.09 0.94 5.42
C GLU A 48 -18.92 1.66 4.34
N LYS A 49 -18.38 1.78 3.12
CA LYS A 49 -19.07 2.37 1.96
C LYS A 49 -19.86 1.36 1.13
N GLY A 50 -19.93 0.09 1.54
CA GLY A 50 -20.69 -0.95 0.84
C GLY A 50 -19.91 -1.71 -0.24
N PHE A 51 -18.58 -1.57 -0.28
CA PHE A 51 -17.71 -2.22 -1.27
C PHE A 51 -16.92 -3.42 -0.69
N GLY A 52 -17.23 -3.85 0.53
CA GLY A 52 -16.45 -4.88 1.24
C GLY A 52 -16.44 -6.27 0.59
N GLU A 53 -17.47 -6.57 -0.21
CA GLU A 53 -17.58 -7.82 -0.98
C GLU A 53 -17.07 -7.68 -2.42
N ARG A 54 -16.71 -6.47 -2.87
CA ARG A 54 -16.17 -6.28 -4.21
C ARG A 54 -14.72 -6.77 -4.25
N PRO A 55 -14.35 -7.54 -5.28
CA PRO A 55 -13.00 -8.02 -5.38
C PRO A 55 -12.07 -6.88 -5.79
N ILE A 56 -10.96 -6.76 -5.08
CA ILE A 56 -9.93 -5.75 -5.31
C ILE A 56 -8.60 -6.41 -5.68
N ASP A 57 -7.76 -5.66 -6.37
CA ASP A 57 -6.39 -6.02 -6.68
C ASP A 57 -5.48 -5.73 -5.47
N ILE A 58 -5.17 -6.78 -4.70
CA ILE A 58 -4.30 -6.67 -3.52
C ILE A 58 -2.90 -6.15 -3.86
N VAL A 59 -2.40 -6.47 -5.06
CA VAL A 59 -1.07 -6.03 -5.50
C VAL A 59 -1.09 -4.53 -5.69
N GLU A 60 -2.14 -4.00 -6.31
CA GLU A 60 -2.34 -2.55 -6.47
C GLU A 60 -2.47 -1.84 -5.12
N ALA A 61 -3.24 -2.41 -4.18
CA ALA A 61 -3.37 -1.86 -2.83
C ALA A 61 -2.03 -1.82 -2.06
N LEU A 62 -1.24 -2.90 -2.14
CA LEU A 62 0.08 -2.98 -1.51
C LEU A 62 1.06 -2.02 -2.14
N VAL A 63 1.15 -1.98 -3.47
CA VAL A 63 2.03 -1.06 -4.21
C VAL A 63 1.70 0.40 -3.87
N PHE A 64 0.41 0.74 -3.81
CA PHE A 64 -0.01 2.08 -3.40
C PHE A 64 0.42 2.42 -1.97
N ALA A 65 0.19 1.52 -1.02
CA ALA A 65 0.61 1.73 0.37
C ALA A 65 2.13 1.83 0.48
N MET A 66 2.89 0.97 -0.21
CA MET A 66 4.35 1.03 -0.27
C MET A 66 4.85 2.36 -0.82
N PHE A 67 4.18 2.92 -1.82
CA PHE A 67 4.50 4.24 -2.36
C PHE A 67 4.40 5.31 -1.26
N VAL A 68 3.28 5.36 -0.54
CA VAL A 68 3.07 6.34 0.54
C VAL A 68 4.12 6.18 1.65
N ILE A 69 4.43 4.94 2.05
CA ILE A 69 5.44 4.70 3.10
C ILE A 69 6.86 5.05 2.64
N ALA A 70 7.25 4.65 1.43
CA ALA A 70 8.57 4.92 0.91
C ALA A 70 8.80 6.42 0.67
N ASP A 71 7.80 7.14 0.13
CA ASP A 71 7.87 8.58 -0.07
C ASP A 71 7.99 9.32 1.28
N THR A 72 7.15 8.99 2.26
CA THR A 72 7.21 9.60 3.61
C THR A 72 8.53 9.31 4.32
N TYR A 73 9.04 8.08 4.22
CA TYR A 73 10.32 7.69 4.79
C TYR A 73 11.49 8.46 4.13
N SER A 74 11.48 8.57 2.79
CA SER A 74 12.47 9.34 2.05
C SER A 74 12.45 10.83 2.38
N LEU A 75 11.28 11.39 2.71
CA LEU A 75 11.15 12.79 3.14
C LEU A 75 11.65 13.01 4.57
N ALA A 76 11.58 11.99 5.43
CA ALA A 76 11.98 12.10 6.83
C ALA A 76 13.48 11.87 7.05
N LYS A 77 14.16 11.09 6.18
CA LYS A 77 15.58 10.75 6.33
C LYS A 77 16.48 11.70 5.52
N PRO A 78 17.49 12.36 6.14
CA PRO A 78 18.37 13.31 5.47
C PRO A 78 19.41 12.63 4.57
N GLU A 79 19.77 11.38 4.88
CA GLU A 79 20.75 10.59 4.13
C GLU A 79 20.05 9.78 3.02
N LYS A 80 19.94 10.38 1.83
CA LYS A 80 19.20 9.81 0.70
C LYS A 80 19.68 8.42 0.29
N GLU A 81 20.99 8.17 0.28
CA GLU A 81 21.56 6.88 -0.14
C GLU A 81 21.19 5.74 0.80
N LYS A 82 21.31 5.96 2.12
CA LYS A 82 20.87 5.00 3.13
C LYS A 82 19.35 4.80 3.11
N ALA A 83 18.59 5.86 2.81
CA ALA A 83 17.15 5.76 2.69
C ALA A 83 16.74 4.86 1.53
N ILE A 84 17.42 4.97 0.37
CA ILE A 84 17.18 4.12 -0.80
C ILE A 84 17.46 2.64 -0.49
N GLU A 85 18.57 2.32 0.19
CA GLU A 85 18.88 0.93 0.56
C GLU A 85 17.78 0.32 1.45
N VAL A 86 17.31 1.08 2.44
CA VAL A 86 16.22 0.65 3.33
C VAL A 86 14.92 0.46 2.55
N ILE A 87 14.59 1.39 1.65
CA ILE A 87 13.39 1.33 0.82
C ILE A 87 13.41 0.11 -0.10
N HIS A 88 14.53 -0.20 -0.77
CA HIS A 88 14.65 -1.40 -1.60
C HIS A 88 14.46 -2.67 -0.77
N GLY A 89 15.16 -2.80 0.36
CA GLY A 89 14.99 -3.97 1.23
C GLY A 89 13.58 -4.09 1.82
N PHE A 90 12.87 -2.97 2.00
CA PHE A 90 11.47 -2.95 2.38
C PHE A 90 10.54 -3.47 1.26
N TYR A 91 10.86 -3.20 0.00
CA TYR A 91 10.09 -3.74 -1.12
C TYR A 91 10.21 -5.26 -1.21
N ASP A 92 11.44 -5.76 -1.09
CA ASP A 92 11.70 -7.20 -1.04
C ASP A 92 10.92 -7.86 0.12
N ASP A 93 10.86 -7.22 1.30
CA ASP A 93 10.11 -7.74 2.45
C ASP A 93 8.59 -7.84 2.22
N ILE A 94 8.01 -6.90 1.48
CA ILE A 94 6.58 -6.91 1.18
C ILE A 94 6.28 -7.96 0.11
N GLU A 95 7.11 -8.05 -0.92
CA GLU A 95 6.99 -9.09 -1.95
C GLU A 95 7.11 -10.48 -1.34
N ASP A 96 8.17 -10.74 -0.58
CA ASP A 96 8.40 -12.03 0.08
C ASP A 96 7.23 -12.39 1.00
N HIS A 97 6.68 -11.42 1.73
CA HIS A 97 5.53 -11.66 2.59
C HIS A 97 4.27 -11.95 1.76
N LEU A 98 4.03 -11.19 0.69
CA LEU A 98 2.91 -11.48 -0.21
C LEU A 98 3.02 -12.90 -0.74
N ILE A 99 4.12 -13.24 -1.42
CA ILE A 99 4.30 -14.54 -2.06
C ILE A 99 4.30 -15.68 -1.03
N ASN A 100 5.21 -15.65 -0.07
CA ASN A 100 5.43 -16.82 0.78
C ASN A 100 4.34 -16.99 1.83
N LYS A 101 3.88 -15.90 2.43
CA LYS A 101 2.90 -15.96 3.52
C LYS A 101 1.48 -15.97 2.99
N ILE A 102 1.13 -15.05 2.09
CA ILE A 102 -0.27 -14.92 1.65
C ILE A 102 -0.58 -15.94 0.55
N ILE A 103 0.23 -16.00 -0.51
CA ILE A 103 -0.08 -16.85 -1.67
C ILE A 103 0.12 -18.32 -1.35
N ILE A 104 1.31 -18.67 -0.85
CA ILE A 104 1.69 -20.07 -0.65
C ILE A 104 1.07 -20.62 0.63
N GLN A 105 1.28 -19.97 1.78
CA GLN A 105 0.85 -20.53 3.07
C GLN A 105 -0.65 -20.34 3.34
N ASP A 106 -1.17 -19.12 3.21
CA ASP A 106 -2.55 -18.84 3.61
C ASP A 106 -3.57 -19.26 2.54
N HIS A 107 -3.21 -19.18 1.26
CA HIS A 107 -4.06 -19.54 0.12
C HIS A 107 -3.74 -20.91 -0.49
N ASN A 108 -2.71 -21.62 -0.01
CA ASN A 108 -2.30 -22.94 -0.50
C ASN A 108 -2.09 -23.01 -2.03
N LEU A 109 -1.70 -21.90 -2.66
CA LEU A 109 -1.40 -21.90 -4.08
C LEU A 109 -0.06 -22.61 -4.30
N THR A 110 -0.09 -23.68 -5.08
CA THR A 110 1.10 -24.52 -5.36
C THR A 110 1.53 -24.48 -6.83
N ASP A 111 0.74 -23.82 -7.68
CA ASP A 111 1.07 -23.64 -9.10
C ASP A 111 2.20 -22.62 -9.26
N ALA A 112 3.35 -23.09 -9.74
CA ALA A 112 4.55 -22.28 -9.91
C ALA A 112 4.37 -21.16 -10.95
N ALA A 113 3.57 -21.39 -12.00
CA ALA A 113 3.33 -20.38 -13.03
C ALA A 113 2.44 -19.26 -12.50
N GLU A 114 1.44 -19.58 -11.68
CA GLU A 114 0.60 -18.56 -11.03
C GLU A 114 1.40 -17.76 -9.99
N ILE A 115 2.22 -18.41 -9.17
CA ILE A 115 3.11 -17.72 -8.22
C ILE A 115 4.05 -16.76 -8.96
N GLN A 116 4.68 -17.23 -10.04
CA GLN A 116 5.57 -16.39 -10.85
C GLN A 116 4.83 -15.23 -11.52
N ALA A 117 3.59 -15.44 -11.97
CA ALA A 117 2.78 -14.38 -12.56
C ALA A 117 2.44 -13.28 -11.53
N VAL A 118 2.18 -13.64 -10.27
CA VAL A 118 1.92 -12.64 -9.23
C VAL A 118 3.19 -11.87 -8.86
N ALA A 119 4.32 -12.54 -8.71
CA ALA A 119 5.61 -11.87 -8.46
C ALA A 119 5.97 -10.91 -9.60
N ALA A 120 5.84 -11.35 -10.86
CA ALA A 120 6.05 -10.51 -12.03
C ALA A 120 5.13 -9.28 -12.03
N LYS A 121 3.84 -9.48 -11.73
CA LYS A 121 2.88 -8.37 -11.61
C LYS A 121 3.27 -7.39 -10.50
N PHE A 122 3.71 -7.88 -9.34
CA PHE A 122 4.15 -7.04 -8.22
C PHE A 122 5.36 -6.18 -8.62
N HIS A 123 6.36 -6.78 -9.27
CA HIS A 123 7.51 -6.04 -9.80
C HIS A 123 7.12 -5.00 -10.85
N ASP A 124 6.26 -5.36 -11.81
CA ASP A 124 5.84 -4.46 -12.87
C ASP A 124 5.05 -3.27 -12.33
N LEU A 125 4.09 -3.53 -11.43
CA LEU A 125 3.31 -2.47 -10.79
C LEU A 125 4.15 -1.61 -9.87
N SER A 126 4.99 -2.19 -8.99
CA SER A 126 5.85 -1.39 -8.10
C SER A 126 6.78 -0.46 -8.89
N ARG A 127 7.32 -0.89 -10.03
CA ARG A 127 8.16 -0.03 -10.88
C ARG A 127 7.37 1.04 -11.63
N GLY A 128 6.22 0.68 -12.21
CA GLY A 128 5.41 1.58 -13.04
C GLY A 128 4.60 2.58 -12.21
N ARG A 129 3.81 2.06 -11.26
CA ARG A 129 2.82 2.82 -10.48
C ARG A 129 3.45 3.86 -9.58
N PHE A 130 4.66 3.63 -9.07
CA PHE A 130 5.33 4.60 -8.20
C PHE A 130 5.53 5.96 -8.88
N ASN A 131 5.87 5.97 -10.17
CA ASN A 131 6.03 7.22 -10.91
C ASN A 131 4.69 7.91 -11.13
N GLU A 132 3.64 7.14 -11.41
CA GLU A 132 2.28 7.66 -11.65
C GLU A 132 1.66 8.20 -10.36
N TYR A 133 1.71 7.43 -9.27
CA TYR A 133 1.31 7.88 -7.94
C TYR A 133 2.13 9.08 -7.49
N GLY A 134 3.44 9.08 -7.70
CA GLY A 134 4.31 10.22 -7.38
C GLY A 134 3.95 11.49 -8.14
N ALA A 135 3.59 11.39 -9.43
CA ALA A 135 3.13 12.53 -10.21
C ALA A 135 1.79 13.08 -9.69
N LYS A 136 0.81 12.20 -9.44
CA LYS A 136 -0.51 12.59 -8.91
C LYS A 136 -0.45 13.13 -7.50
N PHE A 137 0.40 12.55 -6.66
CA PHE A 137 0.58 13.01 -5.30
C PHE A 137 1.24 14.38 -5.25
N LYS A 138 2.23 14.64 -6.12
CA LYS A 138 2.81 15.98 -6.31
C LYS A 138 1.77 17.00 -6.77
N GLU A 139 0.89 16.63 -7.70
CA GLU A 139 -0.24 17.49 -8.11
C GLU A 139 -1.11 17.83 -6.88
N ASP A 140 -1.50 16.82 -6.09
CA ASP A 140 -2.37 16.99 -4.90
C ASP A 140 -1.72 17.84 -3.80
N ILE A 141 -0.44 17.66 -3.49
CA ILE A 141 0.25 18.39 -2.42
C ILE A 141 0.90 19.71 -2.88
N SER A 142 0.81 20.04 -4.17
CA SER A 142 1.37 21.28 -4.71
C SER A 142 0.63 22.52 -4.23
N ASP A 143 -0.63 22.37 -3.83
CA ASP A 143 -1.42 23.40 -3.17
C ASP A 143 -1.42 23.17 -1.65
N PRO A 144 -0.77 24.04 -0.85
CA PRO A 144 -0.72 23.92 0.61
C PRO A 144 -2.08 23.97 1.30
N LEU A 145 -3.14 24.44 0.61
CA LEU A 145 -4.51 24.53 1.15
C LEU A 145 -5.33 23.27 0.88
N VAL A 146 -4.82 22.34 0.06
CA VAL A 146 -5.51 21.10 -0.27
C VAL A 146 -5.35 20.12 0.89
N MET A 147 -6.47 19.87 1.58
CA MET A 147 -6.57 18.92 2.69
C MET A 147 -7.05 17.53 2.21
N SER A 148 -6.69 17.13 0.99
CA SER A 148 -7.09 15.84 0.41
C SER A 148 -6.11 15.39 -0.70
N CYS A 149 -6.17 14.13 -1.15
CA CYS A 149 -5.39 13.61 -2.28
C CYS A 149 -6.28 13.08 -3.42
N PRO A 150 -7.14 13.93 -4.02
CA PRO A 150 -8.19 13.48 -4.93
C PRO A 150 -7.64 12.90 -6.24
N ASN A 151 -6.55 13.43 -6.81
CA ASN A 151 -6.02 12.89 -8.06
C ASN A 151 -5.37 11.52 -7.83
N THR A 152 -4.60 11.39 -6.76
CA THR A 152 -3.92 10.15 -6.38
C THR A 152 -4.94 9.05 -6.06
N VAL A 153 -5.96 9.36 -5.26
CA VAL A 153 -7.00 8.39 -4.90
C VAL A 153 -7.92 8.09 -6.08
N SER A 154 -8.23 9.07 -6.92
CA SER A 154 -8.96 8.82 -8.16
C SER A 154 -8.23 7.80 -9.04
N TYR A 155 -6.91 7.94 -9.16
CA TYR A 155 -6.07 7.00 -9.90
C TYR A 155 -6.01 5.61 -9.25
N LEU A 156 -5.87 5.54 -7.92
CA LEU A 156 -5.96 4.28 -7.18
C LEU A 156 -7.29 3.57 -7.47
N LEU A 157 -8.42 4.26 -7.32
CA LEU A 157 -9.75 3.66 -7.46
C LEU A 157 -10.03 3.15 -8.88
N ASP A 158 -9.38 3.71 -9.91
CA ASP A 158 -9.48 3.21 -11.29
C ASP A 158 -8.78 1.86 -11.49
N ASN A 159 -7.76 1.56 -10.67
CA ASN A 159 -6.94 0.36 -10.81
C ASN A 159 -7.20 -0.67 -9.69
N LEU A 160 -7.79 -0.23 -8.57
CA LEU A 160 -7.96 -1.05 -7.37
C LEU A 160 -9.00 -2.15 -7.55
N PHE A 161 -10.05 -1.92 -8.34
CA PHE A 161 -11.11 -2.92 -8.51
C PHE A 161 -10.86 -3.76 -9.76
N ILE A 162 -10.95 -5.09 -9.62
CA ILE A 162 -10.87 -6.00 -10.77
C ILE A 162 -11.99 -5.69 -11.78
N GLN A 163 -13.17 -5.40 -11.23
CA GLN A 163 -14.31 -4.93 -12.00
C GLN A 163 -14.42 -3.43 -11.77
N THR A 164 -14.17 -2.66 -12.82
CA THR A 164 -14.30 -1.20 -12.80
C THR A 164 -15.62 -0.77 -12.19
N ILE A 165 -15.54 0.15 -11.24
CA ILE A 165 -16.69 0.78 -10.58
C ILE A 165 -17.28 1.88 -11.47
N SER A 166 -18.55 2.23 -11.26
CA SER A 166 -19.17 3.34 -11.97
C SER A 166 -18.58 4.69 -11.53
N LYS A 167 -18.87 5.76 -12.29
CA LYS A 167 -18.45 7.12 -11.91
C LYS A 167 -19.08 7.57 -10.59
N GLU A 168 -20.35 7.23 -10.38
CA GLU A 168 -21.10 7.56 -9.17
C GLU A 168 -20.50 6.83 -7.95
N GLU A 169 -20.20 5.54 -8.12
CA GLU A 169 -19.52 4.73 -7.10
C GLU A 169 -18.14 5.29 -6.75
N LYS A 170 -17.36 5.69 -7.77
CA LYS A 170 -16.07 6.33 -7.57
C LYS A 170 -16.19 7.63 -6.78
N LEU A 171 -17.16 8.49 -7.12
CA LEU A 171 -17.40 9.74 -6.40
C LEU A 171 -17.79 9.52 -4.93
N GLN A 172 -18.53 8.46 -4.61
CA GLN A 172 -18.89 8.11 -3.24
C GLN A 172 -17.67 7.68 -2.39
N LEU A 173 -16.66 7.07 -3.03
CA LEU A 173 -15.44 6.62 -2.36
C LEU A 173 -14.38 7.71 -2.26
N LEU A 174 -14.31 8.58 -3.27
CA LEU A 174 -13.19 9.50 -3.47
C LEU A 174 -12.88 10.32 -2.23
N GLY A 175 -13.87 11.01 -1.65
CA GLY A 175 -13.65 11.85 -0.46
C GLY A 175 -13.16 11.05 0.74
N ALA A 176 -13.86 9.97 1.09
CA ALA A 176 -13.55 9.18 2.29
C ALA A 176 -12.18 8.49 2.21
N VAL A 177 -11.81 7.95 1.04
CA VAL A 177 -10.50 7.32 0.85
C VAL A 177 -9.40 8.39 0.80
N SER A 178 -9.65 9.53 0.17
CA SER A 178 -8.73 10.66 0.10
C SER A 178 -8.37 11.23 1.47
N ASP A 179 -9.36 11.49 2.31
CA ASP A 179 -9.15 11.95 3.69
C ASP A 179 -8.34 10.93 4.49
N LYS A 180 -8.63 9.64 4.28
CA LYS A 180 -7.94 8.55 4.99
C LYS A 180 -6.48 8.42 4.57
N VAL A 181 -6.18 8.53 3.27
CA VAL A 181 -4.82 8.51 2.73
C VAL A 181 -4.02 9.69 3.28
N LEU A 182 -4.57 10.90 3.27
CA LEU A 182 -3.87 12.08 3.79
C LEU A 182 -3.61 11.97 5.30
N TYR A 183 -4.60 11.52 6.07
CA TYR A 183 -4.44 11.26 7.50
C TYR A 183 -3.30 10.26 7.75
N PHE A 184 -3.25 9.18 6.97
CA PHE A 184 -2.21 8.16 7.11
C PHE A 184 -0.82 8.71 6.75
N TRP A 185 -0.71 9.43 5.62
CA TRP A 185 0.54 10.06 5.17
C TRP A 185 1.08 11.03 6.23
N SER A 186 0.23 11.93 6.74
CA SER A 186 0.63 12.91 7.76
C SER A 186 1.11 12.23 9.06
N GLY A 187 0.44 11.16 9.49
CA GLY A 187 0.87 10.33 10.63
C GLY A 187 2.22 9.66 10.40
N CYS A 188 2.48 9.14 9.19
CA CYS A 188 3.77 8.53 8.84
C CYS A 188 4.91 9.55 8.85
N VAL A 189 4.68 10.75 8.32
CA VAL A 189 5.67 11.85 8.35
C VAL A 189 6.04 12.20 9.79
N GLN A 190 5.08 12.29 10.70
CA GLN A 190 5.35 12.53 12.12
C GLN A 190 6.12 11.37 12.76
N ALA A 191 5.66 10.13 12.56
CA ALA A 191 6.25 8.94 13.15
C ALA A 191 7.71 8.72 12.72
N PHE A 192 8.10 9.05 11.49
CA PHE A 192 9.50 8.93 11.05
C PHE A 192 10.37 10.12 11.48
N LYS A 193 9.79 11.31 11.66
CA LYS A 193 10.51 12.49 12.18
C LYS A 193 10.78 12.43 13.68
N GLU A 194 9.90 11.82 14.46
CA GLU A 194 10.08 11.67 15.91
C GLU A 194 11.21 10.69 16.25
N ASP A 195 11.33 9.57 15.53
CA ASP A 195 12.43 8.61 15.69
C ASP A 195 13.82 9.24 15.47
N MET A 196 13.89 10.26 14.61
CA MET A 196 15.12 11.02 14.38
C MET A 196 15.51 11.94 15.55
N ARG A 197 14.53 12.36 16.37
CA ARG A 197 14.79 13.20 17.55
C ARG A 197 15.19 12.37 18.77
N THR A 198 14.91 11.07 18.76
CA THR A 198 15.15 10.15 19.88
C THR A 198 16.39 9.26 19.68
N CYS A 199 17.00 9.25 18.49
CA CYS A 199 18.33 8.70 18.29
C CYS A 199 19.40 9.72 18.75
N PRO A 200 20.23 9.39 19.75
CA PRO A 200 21.32 10.26 20.24
C PRO A 200 22.46 10.42 19.23
#